data_AF-A0A443SIF6-F1
#
_entry.id   AF-A0A443SIF6-F1
#
_cell.length_a   1.000
_cell.length_b   1.000
_cell.length_c   1.000
_cell.angle_alpha   90.00
_cell.angle_beta   90.00
_cell.angle_gamma   90.00
#
_symmetry.space_group_name_H-M   'P 1'
#
loop_
_entity.id
_entity.type
_entity.pdbx_description
1 polymer ?
#
loop_
_entity_poly.entity_id
_entity_poly.type
_entity_poly.pdbx_seq_one_letter_code
_entity_poly.pdbx_strand_id
1 'polypeptide(L)' 'MASGSGDEKNKFQLSNNRFVTVSEFRHKKRIDIREYYVNESGEKKPGKKGISLSLPEWKKLKELIHDIDKATGSESDS' A
#
# COMPACT_ATOMS: atom_id res chain seq x y z
N MET A 1 12.83 20.50 -0.92
CA MET A 1 12.56 19.55 0.18
C MET A 1 12.41 18.16 -0.43
N ALA A 2 13.44 17.34 -0.39
CA ALA A 2 13.39 15.96 -0.83
C ALA A 2 13.70 15.08 0.39
N SER A 3 12.67 14.70 1.14
CA SER A 3 12.79 13.72 2.21
C SER A 3 12.73 12.32 1.60
N GLY A 4 13.84 11.88 1.01
CA GLY A 4 13.96 10.58 0.35
C GLY A 4 14.96 9.70 1.08
N SER A 5 14.63 9.25 2.30
CA SER A 5 15.45 8.24 3.01
C SER A 5 14.68 7.44 4.07
N GLY A 6 13.39 7.71 4.28
CA GLY A 6 12.52 6.96 5.21
C GLY A 6 11.58 5.97 4.53
N ASP A 7 11.41 6.08 3.20
CA ASP A 7 10.31 5.45 2.47
C ASP A 7 10.51 3.94 2.19
N GLU A 8 11.75 3.46 2.14
CA GLU A 8 12.03 2.05 1.78
C GLU A 8 11.73 1.08 2.92
N LYS A 9 11.91 1.48 4.19
CA LYS A 9 11.68 0.59 5.35
C LYS A 9 10.21 0.19 5.54
N ASN A 10 9.29 1.00 5.00
CA ASN A 10 7.84 0.85 5.17
C ASN A 10 7.12 0.56 3.86
N LYS A 11 7.82 0.00 2.88
CA LYS A 11 7.31 -0.31 1.55
C LYS A 11 7.30 -1.81 1.31
N PHE A 12 6.12 -2.36 1.09
CA PHE A 12 5.86 -3.79 0.93
C PHE A 12 5.39 -4.05 -0.49
N GLN A 13 6.05 -4.95 -1.21
CA GLN A 13 5.71 -5.25 -2.60
C GLN A 13 4.51 -6.21 -2.68
N LEU A 14 3.50 -5.87 -3.49
CA LEU A 14 2.36 -6.73 -3.81
C LEU A 14 2.51 -7.43 -5.17
N SER A 15 3.07 -6.73 -6.16
CA SER A 15 3.36 -7.26 -7.49
C SER A 15 4.48 -6.44 -8.13
N ASN A 16 4.84 -6.71 -9.40
CA ASN A 16 5.96 -6.04 -10.07
C ASN A 16 5.91 -4.50 -9.94
N ASN A 17 4.72 -3.90 -10.07
CA ASN A 17 4.52 -2.46 -10.02
C ASN A 17 3.54 -1.98 -8.94
N ARG A 18 3.12 -2.82 -7.99
CA ARG A 18 2.20 -2.41 -6.90
C ARG A 18 2.83 -2.60 -5.55
N PHE A 19 2.67 -1.60 -4.68
CA PHE A 19 3.23 -1.59 -3.34
C PHE A 19 2.19 -1.12 -2.33
N VAL A 20 2.31 -1.62 -1.11
CA VAL A 20 1.75 -1.01 0.10
C VAL A 20 2.85 -0.18 0.74
N THR A 21 2.59 1.09 1.06
CA THR A 21 3.55 1.96 1.75
C THR A 21 2.91 2.54 2.99
N VAL A 22 3.60 2.52 4.12
CA VAL A 22 3.18 3.25 5.33
C VAL A 22 3.90 4.60 5.35
N SER A 23 3.14 5.67 5.20
CA SER A 23 3.62 7.04 5.15
C SER A 23 3.02 7.89 6.28
N GLU A 24 3.62 9.04 6.56
CA GLU A 24 3.07 10.02 7.50
C GLU A 24 2.91 11.37 6.80
N PHE A 25 1.68 11.86 6.76
CA PHE A 25 1.36 13.16 6.18
C PHE A 25 0.61 14.00 7.21
N ARG A 26 1.17 15.17 7.56
CA ARG A 26 0.60 16.08 8.57
C ARG A 26 0.26 15.36 9.89
N HIS A 27 1.21 14.60 10.42
CA HIS A 27 1.07 13.82 11.66
C HIS A 27 0.00 12.72 11.63
N LYS A 28 -0.48 12.35 10.44
CA LYS A 28 -1.42 11.24 10.26
C LYS A 28 -0.75 10.14 9.47
N LYS A 29 -0.69 8.95 10.06
CA LYS A 29 -0.25 7.74 9.36
C LYS A 29 -1.27 7.37 8.27
N ARG A 30 -0.76 7.00 7.11
CA ARG A 30 -1.51 6.55 5.94
C ARG A 30 -0.95 5.23 5.44
N ILE A 31 -1.82 4.39 4.90
CA ILE A 31 -1.45 3.15 4.22
C ILE A 31 -1.81 3.32 2.76
N ASP A 32 -0.81 3.50 1.91
CA ASP A 32 -0.96 3.71 0.48
C ASP A 32 -0.84 2.38 -0.27
N ILE A 33 -1.91 1.93 -0.94
CA ILE A 33 -1.89 0.76 -1.82
C ILE A 33 -1.93 1.29 -3.26
N ARG A 34 -0.79 1.26 -3.97
CA ARG A 34 -0.63 2.04 -5.21
C ARG A 34 0.19 1.34 -6.29
N GLU A 35 -0.24 1.54 -7.55
CA GLU A 35 0.53 1.20 -8.74
C GLU A 35 1.54 2.30 -9.05
N TYR A 36 2.79 1.93 -9.32
CA TYR A 36 3.87 2.82 -9.69
C TYR A 36 4.15 2.70 -11.18
N TYR A 37 4.56 3.81 -11.80
CA TYR A 37 5.04 3.85 -13.19
C TYR A 37 6.48 4.33 -13.21
N VAL A 38 7.18 4.07 -14.32
CA VAL A 38 8.52 4.60 -14.58
C VAL A 38 8.37 5.86 -15.43
N ASN A 39 8.90 6.99 -14.98
CA ASN A 39 8.88 8.22 -15.77
C ASN A 39 9.99 8.22 -16.85
N GLU A 40 10.02 9.26 -17.68
CA GLU A 40 11.00 9.41 -18.77
C GLU A 40 12.46 9.42 -18.27
N SER A 41 12.68 9.79 -17.00
CA SER A 41 13.99 9.79 -16.35
C SER A 41 14.40 8.43 -15.77
N GLY A 42 13.56 7.39 -15.93
CA GLY A 42 13.80 6.06 -15.36
C GLY A 42 13.44 5.91 -13.88
N GLU A 43 12.84 6.92 -13.26
CA GLU A 43 12.46 6.90 -11.84
C GLU A 43 11.08 6.27 -11.63
N LYS A 44 10.95 5.41 -10.61
CA LYS A 44 9.65 4.89 -10.17
C LYS A 44 8.86 5.99 -9.43
N LYS A 45 7.69 6.36 -9.95
CA LYS A 45 6.77 7.34 -9.35
C LYS A 45 5.41 6.71 -9.03
N PRO A 46 4.73 7.17 -7.95
CA PRO A 46 3.37 6.74 -7.66
C PRO A 46 2.41 7.17 -8.77
N GLY A 47 1.65 6.23 -9.33
CA GLY A 47 0.64 6.48 -10.36
C GLY A 47 -0.72 6.88 -9.80
N LYS A 48 -1.67 7.20 -10.69
CA LYS A 48 -3.04 7.58 -10.29
C LYS A 48 -3.84 6.40 -9.71
N LYS A 49 -3.56 5.17 -10.15
CA LYS A 49 -4.24 3.96 -9.69
C LYS A 49 -3.77 3.57 -8.28
N GLY A 50 -4.66 3.66 -7.31
CA GLY A 50 -4.39 3.29 -5.93
C GLY A 50 -5.24 4.07 -4.94
N ILE A 51 -5.23 3.62 -3.69
CA ILE A 51 -5.98 4.22 -2.58
C ILE A 51 -5.04 4.53 -1.42
N SER A 52 -5.33 5.60 -0.68
CA SER A 52 -4.64 5.93 0.56
C SER A 52 -5.61 5.75 1.71
N LEU A 53 -5.41 4.71 2.51
CA LEU A 53 -6.25 4.40 3.66
C LEU A 53 -5.76 5.17 4.89
N SER A 54 -6.70 5.68 5.68
CA SER A 54 -6.48 6.12 7.04
C SER A 54 -6.28 4.93 7.99
N LEU A 55 -5.76 5.19 9.20
CA LEU A 55 -5.62 4.13 10.21
C LEU A 55 -6.95 3.42 10.56
N PRO A 56 -8.10 4.12 10.72
CA PRO A 56 -9.38 3.44 10.95
C PRO A 56 -9.80 2.52 9.79
N GLU A 57 -9.66 2.98 8.53
CA GLU A 57 -9.99 2.17 7.36
C GLU A 57 -9.09 0.92 7.27
N TRP A 58 -7.79 1.08 7.56
CA TRP A 58 -6.87 -0.06 7.62
C TRP A 58 -7.25 -1.07 8.72
N LYS A 59 -7.63 -0.60 9.91
CA LYS A 59 -8.12 -1.49 10.98
C LYS A 59 -9.37 -2.26 10.53
N LYS A 60 -10.33 -1.57 9.90
CA LYS A 60 -11.54 -2.22 9.38
C LYS A 60 -11.23 -3.25 8.30
N LEU A 61 -10.30 -2.94 7.38
CA LEU A 61 -9.85 -3.89 6.38
C LEU A 61 -9.30 -5.17 7.03
N LYS A 62 -8.47 -5.04 8.08
CA LYS A 62 -7.93 -6.20 8.81
C LYS A 62 -9.01 -7.06 9.47
N GLU A 63 -10.04 -6.45 10.04
CA GLU A 63 -11.19 -7.18 10.61
C GLU A 63 -11.95 -7.99 9.55
N LEU A 64 -11.95 -7.50 8.30
CA LEU A 64 -12.65 -8.13 7.18
C LEU A 64 -11.79 -9.14 6.41
N ILE A 65 -10.50 -9.31 6.73
CA ILE A 65 -9.60 -10.21 5.98
C ILE A 65 -10.17 -11.62 5.91
N HIS A 66 -10.64 -12.18 7.03
CA HIS A 66 -11.23 -13.51 7.06
C HIS A 66 -12.41 -13.66 6.10
N ASP A 67 -13.34 -12.69 6.11
CA ASP A 67 -14.51 -12.73 5.24
C ASP A 67 -14.14 -12.52 3.76
N ILE A 68 -13.11 -11.70 3.50
CA ILE A 68 -12.54 -11.50 2.16
C ILE A 68 -11.89 -12.80 1.66
N ASP A 69 -11.07 -13.47 2.49
CA ASP A 69 -10.38 -14.72 2.14
C ASP A 69 -11.38 -15.84 1.80
N LYS A 70 -12.46 -15.94 2.58
CA LYS A 70 -13.58 -16.83 2.30
C LYS A 70 -14.25 -16.49 0.97
N ALA A 71 -14.47 -15.21 0.68
CA ALA A 71 -15.07 -14.77 -0.58
C ALA A 71 -14.15 -15.00 -1.79
N THR A 72 -12.83 -15.00 -1.61
CA THR A 72 -11.86 -15.30 -2.67
C THR A 72 -11.62 -16.80 -2.87
N GLY A 73 -12.16 -17.66 -2.01
CA GLY A 73 -11.95 -19.11 -2.06
C GLY A 73 -10.52 -19.51 -1.72
N SER A 74 -9.78 -18.67 -1.00
CA SER A 74 -8.37 -18.87 -0.64
C SER A 74 -8.18 -19.53 0.72
N GLU A 75 -9.19 -20.25 1.23
CA GLU A 75 -9.06 -21.14 2.39
C GLU A 75 -8.05 -22.25 2.06
N SER A 76 -6.77 -22.01 2.37
CA SER A 76 -5.81 -23.07 2.64
C SER A 76 -5.85 -23.31 4.14
N ASP A 77 -6.67 -24.26 4.55
CA ASP A 77 -6.59 -24.93 5.84
C ASP A 77 -5.16 -25.47 5.98
N SER A 78 -4.31 -24.81 6.76
CA SER A 78 -2.97 -25.28 7.15
C SER A 78 -2.53 -24.60 8.44
#